data_AF-A0A1X4I845-F1
#
_entry.id   AF-A0A1X4I845-F1
#
_cell.length_a   1.000
_cell.length_b   1.000
_cell.length_c   1.000
_cell.angle_alpha   90.00
_cell.angle_beta   90.00
_cell.angle_gamma   90.00
#
_symmetry.space_group_name_H-M   'P 1'
#
loop_
_entity.id
_entity.type
_entity.pdbx_description
1 polymer ?
#
loop_
_entity_poly.entity_id
_entity_poly.type
_entity_poly.pdbx_seq_one_letter_code
_entity_poly.pdbx_strand_id
1 'polypeptide(L)'
;GGRTGSRVPLIAAVGVGIAVLGVGAGALLGSPGGDDDGDNQNVSATAPASVEASASPSADPAREQAVELDKLLADSGNSRTTVINAVADVKACRDLDRAAEDLREAAGQRTQLVTDLSGLSVDKLPDHQALTTALTKAWQASASADNHYAAWADQTAGKKGCKKGQARSTGQTQAGNRASGTATTEKQKAAKLWNAIAKRYGLTERQPTQL
;
A
#
# COMPACT_ATOMS: atom_id res chain seq x y z
N GLY A 1 36.05 6.50 42.93
CA GLY A 1 34.65 6.35 42.50
C GLY A 1 34.43 7.21 41.28
N GLY A 2 33.60 6.89 40.30
CA GLY A 2 32.79 5.71 40.05
C GLY A 2 32.34 5.76 38.58
N ARG A 3 32.44 4.59 37.92
CA ARG A 3 31.66 4.05 36.81
C ARG A 3 31.21 4.96 35.64
N THR A 4 31.77 4.62 34.49
CA THR A 4 31.23 4.80 33.12
C THR A 4 29.82 4.21 32.97
N GLY A 5 28.93 4.94 32.30
CA GLY A 5 27.60 4.46 31.89
C GLY A 5 27.34 4.74 30.42
N SER A 6 27.52 3.71 29.57
CA SER A 6 27.03 3.69 28.19
C SER A 6 25.55 3.29 28.20
N ARG A 7 24.70 4.02 27.47
CA ARG A 7 23.29 3.65 27.25
C ARG A 7 23.13 3.28 25.77
N VAL A 8 23.14 1.98 25.49
CA VAL A 8 22.68 1.43 24.21
C VAL A 8 21.22 0.99 24.40
N PRO A 9 20.26 1.47 23.60
CA PRO A 9 18.92 0.91 23.61
C PRO A 9 18.89 -0.42 22.84
N LEU A 10 18.46 -1.48 23.52
CA LEU A 10 18.12 -2.79 22.97
C LEU A 10 16.97 -2.65 21.96
N ILE A 11 17.19 -3.11 20.73
CA ILE A 11 16.12 -3.28 19.74
C ILE A 11 15.43 -4.61 20.02
N ALA A 12 14.19 -4.53 20.49
CA ALA A 12 13.31 -5.69 20.65
C ALA A 12 12.85 -6.19 19.27
N ALA A 13 13.19 -7.44 18.96
CA ALA A 13 12.64 -8.15 17.82
C ALA A 13 11.19 -8.53 18.13
N VAL A 14 10.24 -7.99 17.36
CA VAL A 14 8.84 -8.44 17.38
C VAL A 14 8.62 -9.31 16.16
N GLY A 15 8.66 -10.62 16.37
CA GLY A 15 8.20 -11.61 15.40
C GLY A 15 6.67 -11.62 15.37
N VAL A 16 6.09 -11.39 14.20
CA VAL A 16 4.65 -11.55 13.98
C VAL A 16 4.43 -12.96 13.44
N GLY A 17 3.99 -13.86 14.30
CA GLY A 17 3.45 -15.16 13.91
C GLY A 17 2.03 -14.99 13.37
N ILE A 18 1.82 -15.37 12.11
CA ILE A 18 0.49 -15.42 11.51
C ILE A 18 -0.13 -16.76 11.89
N ALA A 19 -1.09 -16.74 12.81
CA ALA A 19 -2.00 -17.85 13.03
C ALA A 19 -3.14 -17.75 12.01
N VAL A 20 -3.15 -18.66 11.03
CA VAL A 20 -4.30 -18.86 10.14
C VAL A 20 -5.30 -19.76 10.87
N LEU A 21 -6.40 -19.18 11.34
CA LEU A 21 -7.56 -19.94 11.79
C LEU A 21 -8.68 -19.75 10.76
N GLY A 22 -8.97 -20.84 10.04
CA GLY A 22 -9.99 -20.91 9.00
C GLY A 22 -11.41 -20.83 9.56
N VAL A 23 -12.27 -20.16 8.78
CA VAL A 23 -13.71 -20.09 8.99
C VAL A 23 -14.35 -21.35 8.41
N GLY A 24 -14.92 -22.20 9.26
CA GLY A 24 -15.78 -23.31 8.85
C GLY A 24 -17.24 -22.84 8.74
N ALA A 25 -17.75 -22.80 7.51
CA ALA A 25 -19.16 -22.53 7.22
C ALA A 25 -20.04 -23.73 7.63
N GLY A 26 -21.17 -23.43 8.26
CA GLY A 26 -22.16 -24.42 8.70
C GLY A 26 -22.91 -25.06 7.53
N ALA A 27 -22.99 -26.38 7.54
CA ALA A 27 -23.93 -27.15 6.73
C ALA A 27 -25.10 -27.57 7.62
N LEU A 28 -26.28 -27.01 7.39
CA LEU A 28 -27.53 -27.53 7.93
C LEU A 28 -28.00 -28.66 7.02
N LEU A 29 -27.98 -29.89 7.53
CA LEU A 29 -28.55 -31.07 6.89
C LEU A 29 -30.08 -31.05 7.06
N GLY A 30 -30.76 -31.37 5.97
CA GLY A 30 -32.22 -31.40 5.85
C GLY A 30 -32.93 -32.58 6.53
N SER A 31 -34.24 -32.37 6.67
CA SER A 31 -35.42 -33.23 6.85
C SER A 31 -35.26 -34.70 7.28
N PRO A 32 -36.22 -35.17 8.10
CA PRO A 32 -37.33 -35.93 7.48
C PRO A 32 -38.72 -35.74 8.13
N GLY A 33 -39.76 -35.91 7.29
CA GLY A 33 -40.92 -36.74 7.65
C GLY A 33 -42.27 -36.06 7.86
N GLY A 34 -43.31 -36.58 7.18
CA GLY A 34 -44.65 -36.68 7.77
C GLY A 34 -45.81 -36.28 6.86
N ASP A 35 -46.48 -37.30 6.33
CA ASP A 35 -47.67 -37.38 5.49
C ASP A 35 -48.96 -36.75 6.09
N ASP A 36 -49.93 -36.32 5.26
CA ASP A 36 -51.26 -36.97 5.06
C ASP A 36 -52.26 -36.08 4.28
N ASP A 37 -53.21 -36.76 3.62
CA ASP A 37 -54.25 -36.29 2.70
C ASP A 37 -55.42 -35.54 3.38
N GLY A 38 -56.14 -34.70 2.64
CA GLY A 38 -57.39 -34.09 3.13
C GLY A 38 -58.08 -33.09 2.20
N ASP A 39 -59.22 -33.52 1.67
CA ASP A 39 -60.14 -32.88 0.71
C ASP A 39 -60.73 -31.51 1.11
N ASN A 40 -61.03 -30.72 0.06
CA ASN A 40 -62.13 -29.73 -0.09
C ASN A 40 -62.15 -28.45 0.79
N GLN A 41 -62.09 -27.27 0.15
CA GLN A 41 -63.08 -26.19 0.26
C GLN A 41 -62.59 -24.91 -0.45
N ASN A 42 -63.49 -24.32 -1.22
CA ASN A 42 -63.29 -23.09 -1.97
C ASN A 42 -63.41 -21.90 -1.03
N VAL A 43 -62.35 -21.08 -0.89
CA VAL A 43 -62.46 -19.73 -0.34
C VAL A 43 -61.78 -18.73 -1.27
N SER A 44 -62.61 -17.89 -1.86
CA SER A 44 -62.20 -16.66 -2.54
C SER A 44 -61.55 -15.74 -1.52
N ALA A 45 -60.27 -15.42 -1.70
CA ALA A 45 -59.57 -14.37 -0.95
C ALA A 45 -58.85 -13.46 -1.95
N THR A 46 -59.38 -12.25 -2.03
CA THR A 46 -58.88 -11.03 -2.68
C THR A 46 -57.35 -10.91 -2.60
N ALA A 47 -56.68 -10.81 -3.76
CA ALA A 47 -55.31 -10.28 -3.88
C ALA A 47 -55.27 -8.82 -3.38
N PRO A 48 -54.15 -8.24 -2.89
CA PRO A 48 -52.84 -8.38 -3.52
C PRO A 48 -51.63 -8.37 -2.57
N ALA A 49 -50.54 -9.01 -2.98
CA ALA A 49 -49.19 -8.47 -2.83
C ALA A 49 -48.27 -9.39 -3.62
N SER A 50 -47.88 -8.95 -4.80
CA SER A 50 -46.58 -9.30 -5.35
C SER A 50 -45.56 -9.06 -4.24
N VAL A 51 -45.14 -10.16 -3.60
CA VAL A 51 -43.95 -10.16 -2.76
C VAL A 51 -42.85 -9.77 -3.72
N GLU A 52 -42.47 -8.49 -3.70
CA GLU A 52 -41.22 -8.05 -4.27
C GLU A 52 -40.18 -8.93 -3.60
N ALA A 53 -39.70 -9.93 -4.34
CA ALA A 53 -38.54 -10.70 -3.97
C ALA A 53 -37.48 -9.64 -3.65
N SER A 54 -37.22 -9.43 -2.36
CA SER A 54 -36.22 -8.49 -1.90
C SER A 54 -34.95 -8.87 -2.64
N ALA A 55 -34.56 -8.02 -3.58
CA ALA A 55 -33.37 -8.23 -4.37
C ALA A 55 -32.24 -8.45 -3.37
N SER A 56 -31.68 -9.67 -3.35
CA SER A 56 -30.46 -9.97 -2.61
C SER A 56 -29.47 -8.84 -2.90
N PRO A 57 -28.79 -8.27 -1.90
CA PRO A 57 -27.90 -7.15 -2.12
C PRO A 57 -26.89 -7.56 -3.21
N SER A 58 -27.06 -6.98 -4.40
CA SER A 58 -26.12 -7.13 -5.49
C SER A 58 -24.75 -6.70 -4.96
N ALA A 59 -23.74 -7.54 -5.17
CA ALA A 59 -22.38 -7.26 -4.73
C ALA A 59 -21.98 -5.83 -5.16
N ASP A 60 -21.47 -5.02 -4.23
CA ASP A 60 -21.05 -3.65 -4.54
C ASP A 60 -19.86 -3.71 -5.52
N PRO A 61 -20.02 -3.28 -6.79
CA PRO A 61 -18.95 -3.34 -7.78
C PRO A 61 -17.74 -2.47 -7.40
N ALA A 62 -17.92 -1.46 -6.54
CA ALA A 62 -16.81 -0.67 -6.02
C ALA A 62 -15.91 -1.46 -5.07
N ARG A 63 -16.44 -2.52 -4.42
CA ARG A 63 -15.63 -3.37 -3.55
C ARG A 63 -14.56 -4.13 -4.32
N GLU A 64 -14.89 -4.64 -5.51
CA GLU A 64 -13.93 -5.35 -6.37
C GLU A 64 -12.78 -4.43 -6.79
N GLN A 65 -13.10 -3.22 -7.23
CA GLN A 65 -12.10 -2.21 -7.58
C GLN A 65 -11.22 -1.82 -6.37
N ALA A 66 -11.81 -1.72 -5.17
CA ALA A 66 -11.07 -1.41 -3.96
C ALA A 66 -10.09 -2.53 -3.60
N VAL A 67 -10.49 -3.79 -3.77
CA VAL A 67 -9.63 -4.96 -3.52
C VAL A 67 -8.44 -4.98 -4.48
N GLU A 68 -8.64 -4.72 -5.78
CA GLU A 68 -7.54 -4.68 -6.74
C GLU A 68 -6.58 -3.51 -6.45
N LEU A 69 -7.11 -2.35 -6.07
CA LEU A 69 -6.26 -1.24 -5.63
C LEU A 69 -5.48 -1.59 -4.35
N ASP A 70 -6.10 -2.26 -3.36
CA ASP A 70 -5.41 -2.66 -2.13
C ASP A 70 -4.22 -3.59 -2.40
N LYS A 71 -4.37 -4.52 -3.35
CA LYS A 71 -3.29 -5.42 -3.78
C LYS A 71 -2.10 -4.61 -4.32
N LEU A 72 -2.36 -3.67 -5.23
CA LEU A 72 -1.31 -2.80 -5.76
C LEU A 72 -0.65 -1.96 -4.65
N LEU A 73 -1.43 -1.43 -3.71
CA LEU A 73 -0.89 -0.67 -2.58
C LEU A 73 -0.05 -1.51 -1.62
N ALA A 74 -0.31 -2.81 -1.51
CA ALA A 74 0.52 -3.72 -0.72
C ALA A 74 1.95 -3.82 -1.28
N ASP A 75 2.12 -3.74 -2.60
CA ASP A 75 3.42 -3.83 -3.26
C ASP A 75 4.25 -2.53 -3.16
N SER A 76 3.60 -1.40 -2.86
CA SER A 76 4.23 -0.08 -2.84
C SER A 76 5.37 0.08 -1.81
N GLY A 77 5.30 -0.67 -0.71
CA GLY A 77 6.27 -0.61 0.38
C GLY A 77 7.57 -1.40 0.18
N ASN A 78 7.66 -2.26 -0.85
CA ASN A 78 8.71 -3.29 -0.96
C ASN A 78 10.14 -2.74 -1.06
N SER A 79 10.29 -1.57 -1.68
CA SER A 79 11.59 -0.92 -1.90
C SER A 79 12.11 -0.07 -0.74
N ARG A 80 11.31 0.18 0.30
CA ARG A 80 11.61 1.24 1.27
C ARG A 80 12.89 1.00 2.06
N THR A 81 13.05 -0.20 2.61
CA THR A 81 14.24 -0.54 3.41
C THR A 81 15.50 -0.44 2.57
N THR A 82 15.46 -0.96 1.34
CA THR A 82 16.57 -0.87 0.37
C THR A 82 16.96 0.57 0.10
N VAL A 83 16.01 1.47 -0.19
CA VAL A 83 16.31 2.89 -0.42
C VAL A 83 16.89 3.58 0.82
N ILE A 84 16.36 3.30 2.01
CA ILE A 84 16.89 3.88 3.26
C ILE A 84 18.35 3.48 3.46
N ASN A 85 18.65 2.19 3.26
CA ASN A 85 20.01 1.66 3.41
C ASN A 85 20.94 2.26 2.34
N ALA A 86 20.54 2.26 1.07
CA ALA A 86 21.33 2.82 -0.01
C ALA A 86 21.65 4.31 0.23
N VAL A 87 20.68 5.14 0.62
CA VAL A 87 20.94 6.55 0.95
C VAL A 87 21.88 6.69 2.15
N ALA A 88 21.79 5.79 3.14
CA ALA A 88 22.71 5.77 4.28
C ALA A 88 24.14 5.38 3.86
N ASP A 89 24.28 4.40 2.96
CA ASP A 89 25.55 3.97 2.37
C ASP A 89 26.20 5.11 1.59
N VAL A 90 25.43 5.83 0.76
CA VAL A 90 25.94 7.03 0.08
C VAL A 90 26.41 8.07 1.08
N LYS A 91 25.61 8.40 2.11
CA LYS A 91 26.00 9.35 3.18
C LYS A 91 27.32 8.97 3.84
N ALA A 92 27.53 7.67 4.07
CA ALA A 92 28.70 7.11 4.73
C ALA A 92 29.85 6.78 3.77
N CYS A 93 29.74 7.11 2.48
CA CYS A 93 30.74 6.77 1.46
C CYS A 93 31.07 5.28 1.38
N ARG A 94 30.04 4.42 1.51
CA ARG A 94 30.15 2.97 1.47
C ARG A 94 29.36 2.43 0.27
N ASP A 95 29.85 1.33 -0.33
CA ASP A 95 29.17 0.52 -1.33
C ASP A 95 28.41 1.33 -2.41
N LEU A 96 29.06 2.39 -2.89
CA LEU A 96 28.41 3.45 -3.69
C LEU A 96 27.80 2.94 -4.98
N ASP A 97 28.48 2.02 -5.67
CA ASP A 97 27.99 1.42 -6.91
C ASP A 97 26.72 0.60 -6.65
N ARG A 98 26.70 -0.20 -5.57
CA ARG A 98 25.53 -0.98 -5.17
C ARG A 98 24.39 -0.08 -4.71
N ALA A 99 24.68 0.95 -3.92
CA ALA A 99 23.68 1.92 -3.50
C ALA A 99 23.05 2.64 -4.71
N ALA A 100 23.85 2.98 -5.73
CA ALA A 100 23.35 3.58 -6.96
C ALA A 100 22.44 2.62 -7.74
N GLU A 101 22.81 1.34 -7.85
CA GLU A 101 22.00 0.29 -8.47
C GLU A 101 20.66 0.10 -7.74
N ASP A 102 20.71 -0.13 -6.43
CA ASP A 102 19.53 -0.32 -5.58
C ASP A 102 18.54 0.85 -5.69
N LEU A 103 19.05 2.09 -5.74
CA LEU A 103 18.22 3.29 -5.90
C LEU A 103 17.56 3.36 -7.28
N ARG A 104 18.27 2.98 -8.36
CA ARG A 104 17.68 2.95 -9.71
C ARG A 104 16.65 1.83 -9.85
N GLU A 105 16.90 0.67 -9.27
CA GLU A 105 15.92 -0.42 -9.23
C GLU A 105 14.64 0.04 -8.52
N ALA A 106 14.80 0.69 -7.37
CA ALA A 106 13.69 1.21 -6.60
C ALA A 106 12.90 2.30 -7.35
N ALA A 107 13.57 3.13 -8.17
CA ALA A 107 12.93 4.08 -9.07
C ALA A 107 12.12 3.37 -10.17
N GLY A 108 12.67 2.28 -10.73
CA GLY A 108 12.00 1.43 -11.70
C GLY A 108 10.72 0.80 -11.15
N GLN A 109 10.79 0.21 -9.94
CA GLN A 109 9.61 -0.37 -9.27
C GLN A 109 8.50 0.67 -9.06
N ARG A 110 8.85 1.89 -8.64
CA ARG A 110 7.86 2.98 -8.47
C ARG A 110 7.24 3.44 -9.78
N THR A 111 8.02 3.43 -10.86
CA THR A 111 7.50 3.75 -12.19
C THR A 111 6.53 2.65 -12.65
N GLN A 112 6.82 1.39 -12.34
CA GLN A 112 5.92 0.27 -12.62
C GLN A 112 4.58 0.41 -11.87
N LEU A 113 4.58 0.82 -10.60
CA LEU A 113 3.34 1.07 -9.85
C LEU A 113 2.44 2.10 -10.54
N VAL A 114 3.01 3.15 -11.16
CA VAL A 114 2.26 4.15 -11.93
C VAL A 114 1.61 3.50 -13.16
N THR A 115 2.35 2.65 -13.86
CA THR A 115 1.83 1.89 -15.01
C THR A 115 0.72 0.94 -14.58
N ASP A 116 0.91 0.17 -13.52
CA ASP A 116 -0.07 -0.79 -13.02
C ASP A 116 -1.36 -0.07 -12.59
N LEU A 117 -1.24 1.05 -11.88
CA LEU A 117 -2.39 1.88 -11.51
C LEU A 117 -3.16 2.39 -12.72
N SER A 118 -2.49 2.73 -13.82
CA SER A 118 -3.16 3.18 -15.05
C SER A 118 -3.98 2.08 -15.73
N GLY A 119 -3.67 0.81 -15.45
CA GLY A 119 -4.43 -0.35 -15.92
C GLY A 119 -5.61 -0.73 -15.03
N LEU A 120 -5.72 -0.18 -13.82
CA LEU A 120 -6.79 -0.50 -12.89
C LEU A 120 -8.05 0.35 -13.16
N SER A 121 -9.20 -0.33 -13.18
CA SER A 121 -10.49 0.36 -13.13
C SER A 121 -10.84 0.73 -11.70
N VAL A 122 -11.02 2.03 -11.43
CA VAL A 122 -11.33 2.57 -10.09
C VAL A 122 -12.46 3.59 -10.12
N ASP A 123 -13.18 3.71 -11.24
CA ASP A 123 -14.20 4.72 -11.50
C ASP A 123 -15.45 4.62 -10.59
N LYS A 124 -15.63 3.49 -9.90
CA LYS A 124 -16.70 3.30 -8.91
C LYS A 124 -16.27 3.68 -7.50
N LEU A 125 -14.98 3.90 -7.25
CA LEU A 125 -14.49 4.33 -5.94
C LEU A 125 -14.79 5.80 -5.68
N PRO A 126 -15.16 6.17 -4.45
CA PRO A 126 -15.32 7.58 -4.09
C PRO A 126 -13.98 8.31 -4.20
N ASP A 127 -14.00 9.55 -4.69
CA ASP A 127 -12.82 10.41 -4.89
C ASP A 127 -11.68 9.77 -5.70
N HIS A 128 -11.99 8.80 -6.56
CA HIS A 128 -10.98 7.99 -7.26
C HIS A 128 -9.98 8.85 -8.07
N GLN A 129 -10.43 9.93 -8.72
CA GLN A 129 -9.55 10.82 -9.48
C GLN A 129 -8.51 11.52 -8.61
N ALA A 130 -8.92 11.95 -7.41
CA ALA A 130 -8.01 12.58 -6.46
C ALA A 130 -7.01 11.54 -5.90
N LEU A 131 -7.49 10.33 -5.61
CA LEU A 131 -6.66 9.24 -5.10
C LEU A 131 -5.61 8.80 -6.14
N THR A 132 -6.02 8.50 -7.37
CA THR A 132 -5.10 8.07 -8.43
C THR A 132 -4.10 9.16 -8.79
N THR A 133 -4.53 10.44 -8.79
CA THR A 133 -3.63 11.58 -9.00
C THR A 133 -2.58 11.67 -7.88
N ALA A 134 -2.99 11.54 -6.62
CA ALA A 134 -2.08 11.60 -5.48
C ALA A 134 -1.08 10.43 -5.49
N LEU A 135 -1.54 9.20 -5.76
CA LEU A 135 -0.68 8.02 -5.88
C LEU A 135 0.33 8.17 -7.04
N THR A 136 -0.14 8.59 -8.22
CA THR A 136 0.71 8.84 -9.38
C THR A 136 1.81 9.86 -9.06
N LYS A 137 1.45 11.00 -8.47
CA LYS A 137 2.43 12.03 -8.10
C LYS A 137 3.38 11.56 -7.01
N ALA A 138 2.88 10.81 -6.02
CA ALA A 138 3.68 10.24 -4.95
C ALA A 138 4.77 9.30 -5.49
N TRP A 139 4.41 8.38 -6.38
CA TRP A 139 5.36 7.41 -6.95
C TRP A 139 6.30 8.04 -7.96
N GLN A 140 5.83 8.95 -8.83
CA GLN A 140 6.70 9.70 -9.74
C GLN A 140 7.72 10.55 -8.98
N ALA A 141 7.29 11.28 -7.95
CA ALA A 141 8.20 12.07 -7.11
C ALA A 141 9.17 11.18 -6.33
N SER A 142 8.72 10.01 -5.87
CA SER A 142 9.60 9.05 -5.20
C SER A 142 10.66 8.48 -6.15
N ALA A 143 10.27 8.09 -7.38
CA ALA A 143 11.19 7.60 -8.40
C ALA A 143 12.22 8.68 -8.80
N SER A 144 11.76 9.94 -8.93
CA SER A 144 12.65 11.08 -9.15
C SER A 144 13.64 11.24 -7.98
N ALA A 145 13.20 11.11 -6.74
CA ALA A 145 14.07 11.19 -5.58
C ALA A 145 15.14 10.09 -5.59
N ASP A 146 14.76 8.83 -5.82
CA ASP A 146 15.69 7.72 -5.85
C ASP A 146 16.73 7.87 -6.98
N ASN A 147 16.30 8.28 -8.18
CA ASN A 147 17.20 8.56 -9.30
C ASN A 147 18.18 9.71 -8.98
N HIS A 148 17.73 10.76 -8.29
CA HIS A 148 18.62 11.83 -7.83
C HIS A 148 19.61 11.33 -6.78
N TYR A 149 19.19 10.46 -5.85
CA TYR A 149 20.12 9.87 -4.89
C TYR A 149 21.10 8.89 -5.56
N ALA A 150 20.70 8.17 -6.60
CA ALA A 150 21.60 7.32 -7.39
C ALA A 150 22.65 8.17 -8.11
N ALA A 151 22.24 9.26 -8.75
CA ALA A 151 23.18 10.21 -9.36
C ALA A 151 24.10 10.87 -8.33
N TRP A 152 23.61 11.08 -7.10
CA TRP A 152 24.45 11.54 -6.00
C TRP A 152 25.47 10.48 -5.56
N ALA A 153 25.09 9.19 -5.56
CA ALA A 153 26.02 8.08 -5.32
C ALA A 153 27.16 8.08 -6.36
N ASP A 154 26.82 8.19 -7.65
CA ASP A 154 27.81 8.28 -8.74
C ASP A 154 28.77 9.48 -8.55
N GLN A 155 28.22 10.66 -8.20
CA GLN A 155 29.02 11.86 -7.91
C GLN A 155 29.93 11.67 -6.68
N THR A 156 29.44 10.94 -5.69
CA THR A 156 30.17 10.64 -4.46
C THR A 156 31.34 9.68 -4.72
N ALA A 157 31.19 8.76 -5.67
CA ALA A 157 32.25 7.83 -6.09
C ALA A 157 33.40 8.54 -6.84
N GLY A 158 33.16 9.75 -7.35
CA GLY A 158 34.17 10.59 -8.01
C GLY A 158 35.26 11.13 -7.09
N LYS A 159 36.32 11.69 -7.69
CA LYS A 159 37.43 12.31 -6.95
C LYS A 159 36.91 13.44 -6.04
N LYS A 160 37.22 13.35 -4.74
CA LYS A 160 36.79 14.29 -3.68
C LYS A 160 35.29 14.28 -3.37
N GLY A 161 34.52 13.29 -3.85
CA GLY A 161 33.10 13.13 -3.50
C GLY A 161 32.89 12.83 -2.01
N CYS A 162 33.87 12.15 -1.41
CA CYS A 162 33.93 11.90 0.03
C CYS A 162 34.90 12.85 0.75
N LYS A 163 34.46 13.40 1.89
CA LYS A 163 35.29 14.18 2.82
C LYS A 163 35.19 13.57 4.21
N LYS A 164 36.29 13.04 4.74
CA LYS A 164 36.36 12.39 6.06
C LYS A 164 35.31 11.27 6.23
N GLY A 165 35.13 10.43 5.19
CA GLY A 165 34.15 9.34 5.21
C GLY A 165 32.69 9.77 5.08
N GLN A 166 32.43 11.03 4.71
CA GLN A 166 31.08 11.53 4.48
C GLN A 166 30.94 12.08 3.07
N ALA A 167 29.81 11.77 2.43
CA ALA A 167 29.52 12.29 1.11
C ALA A 167 29.28 13.80 1.15
N ARG A 168 29.80 14.50 0.14
CA ARG A 168 29.50 15.92 -0.04
C ARG A 168 28.08 16.10 -0.53
N SER A 169 27.40 17.13 -0.02
CA SER A 169 26.14 17.58 -0.60
C SER A 169 26.38 18.13 -2.00
N THR A 170 25.53 17.73 -2.95
CA THR A 170 25.56 18.21 -4.33
C THR A 170 24.17 18.73 -4.74
N GLY A 171 24.05 19.23 -5.97
CA GLY A 171 22.74 19.56 -6.54
C GLY A 171 21.82 18.35 -6.62
N GLN A 172 22.37 17.14 -6.78
CA GLN A 172 21.59 15.89 -6.83
C GLN A 172 20.99 15.55 -5.46
N THR A 173 21.74 15.65 -4.37
CA THR A 173 21.19 15.45 -3.01
C THR A 173 20.05 16.44 -2.72
N GLN A 174 20.21 17.70 -3.14
CA GLN A 174 19.19 18.73 -2.95
C GLN A 174 17.95 18.49 -3.80
N ALA A 175 18.11 18.03 -5.04
CA ALA A 175 16.99 17.64 -5.90
C ALA A 175 16.25 16.42 -5.33
N GLY A 176 16.99 15.39 -4.88
CA GLY A 176 16.43 14.21 -4.22
C GLY A 176 15.63 14.56 -2.95
N ASN A 177 16.16 15.45 -2.11
CA ASN A 177 15.46 15.93 -0.92
C ASN A 177 14.15 16.67 -1.26
N ARG A 178 14.17 17.53 -2.29
CA ARG A 178 12.97 18.25 -2.75
C ARG A 178 11.91 17.27 -3.27
N ALA A 179 12.30 16.35 -4.15
CA ALA A 179 11.41 15.32 -4.68
C ALA A 179 10.84 14.42 -3.57
N SER A 180 11.65 14.06 -2.57
CA SER A 180 11.21 13.30 -1.39
C SER A 180 10.15 14.07 -0.57
N GLY A 181 10.28 15.38 -0.46
CA GLY A 181 9.28 16.24 0.19
C GLY A 181 7.95 16.28 -0.56
N THR A 182 7.99 16.40 -1.88
CA THR A 182 6.80 16.28 -2.75
C THR A 182 6.15 14.92 -2.59
N ALA A 183 6.94 13.83 -2.66
CA ALA A 183 6.45 12.47 -2.47
C ALA A 183 5.74 12.31 -1.11
N THR A 184 6.35 12.79 -0.03
CA THR A 184 5.77 12.73 1.32
C THR A 184 4.40 13.43 1.38
N THR A 185 4.30 14.61 0.80
CA THR A 185 3.05 15.39 0.76
C THR A 185 1.95 14.63 0.02
N GLU A 186 2.26 14.04 -1.13
CA GLU A 186 1.29 13.31 -1.94
C GLU A 186 0.91 11.95 -1.31
N LYS A 187 1.86 11.25 -0.68
CA LYS A 187 1.59 10.03 0.10
C LYS A 187 0.63 10.28 1.27
N GLN A 188 0.75 11.42 1.93
CA GLN A 188 -0.19 11.82 2.99
C GLN A 188 -1.60 12.02 2.44
N LYS A 189 -1.74 12.69 1.30
CA LYS A 189 -3.05 12.87 0.63
C LYS A 189 -3.63 11.51 0.20
N ALA A 190 -2.82 10.68 -0.46
CA ALA A 190 -3.22 9.36 -0.91
C ALA A 190 -3.66 8.46 0.26
N ALA A 191 -2.88 8.40 1.34
CA ALA A 191 -3.23 7.62 2.53
C ALA A 191 -4.56 8.06 3.14
N LYS A 192 -4.81 9.38 3.24
CA LYS A 192 -6.08 9.89 3.75
C LYS A 192 -7.28 9.42 2.90
N LEU A 193 -7.16 9.54 1.57
CA LEU A 193 -8.21 9.14 0.63
C LEU A 193 -8.42 7.62 0.64
N TRP A 194 -7.33 6.86 0.56
CA TRP A 194 -7.36 5.40 0.61
C TRP A 194 -7.99 4.90 1.92
N ASN A 195 -7.60 5.42 3.07
CA ASN A 195 -8.09 4.91 4.36
C ASN A 195 -9.58 5.15 4.57
N ALA A 196 -10.18 6.15 3.90
CA ALA A 196 -11.63 6.31 3.88
C ALA A 196 -12.33 5.16 3.12
N ILE A 197 -11.77 4.76 1.97
CA ILE A 197 -12.24 3.62 1.17
C ILE A 197 -12.00 2.31 1.93
N ALA A 198 -10.80 2.13 2.47
CA ALA A 198 -10.41 0.91 3.18
C ALA A 198 -11.35 0.63 4.37
N LYS A 199 -11.68 1.66 5.16
CA LYS A 199 -12.66 1.54 6.27
C LYS A 199 -14.04 1.13 5.78
N ARG A 200 -14.51 1.72 4.67
CA ARG A 200 -15.82 1.39 4.10
C ARG A 200 -15.93 -0.07 3.67
N TYR A 201 -14.83 -0.64 3.18
CA TYR A 201 -14.81 -2.00 2.63
C TYR A 201 -14.12 -3.05 3.51
N GLY A 202 -13.66 -2.67 4.71
CA GLY A 202 -12.95 -3.56 5.63
C GLY A 202 -11.57 -4.01 5.11
N LEU A 203 -10.89 -3.16 4.36
CA LEU A 203 -9.56 -3.41 3.78
C LEU A 203 -8.45 -2.83 4.66
N THR A 204 -7.20 -3.15 4.31
CA THR A 204 -6.05 -2.70 5.09
C THR A 204 -5.79 -1.21 4.90
N GLU A 205 -5.82 -0.46 6.01
CA GLU A 205 -5.39 0.93 6.01
C GLU A 205 -3.87 1.03 5.77
N ARG A 206 -3.45 2.08 5.05
CA ARG A 206 -2.05 2.34 4.73
C ARG A 206 -1.61 3.65 5.36
N GLN A 207 -0.43 3.63 5.98
CA GLN A 207 0.29 4.82 6.38
C GLN A 207 0.95 5.47 5.16
N PRO A 208 1.19 6.79 5.17
CA PRO A 208 1.89 7.47 4.07
C PRO A 208 3.22 6.80 3.71
N THR A 209 3.90 6.22 4.70
CA THR A 209 5.20 5.57 4.50
C THR A 209 5.13 4.14 3.93
N GLN A 210 3.93 3.63 3.71
CA GLN A 210 3.64 2.35 3.04
C GLN A 210 3.15 2.57 1.59
N LEU A 211 3.01 3.82 1.17
CA LEU A 211 2.67 4.26 -0.19
C LEU A 211 3.90 4.84 -0.90
#